data_AF-A0A813A5M2-F1
#
_entry.id   AF-A0A813A5M2-F1
#
_cell.length_a   1.000
_cell.length_b   1.000
_cell.length_c   1.000
_cell.angle_alpha   90.00
_cell.angle_beta   90.00
_cell.angle_gamma   90.00
#
_symmetry.space_group_name_H-M   'P 1'
#
loop_
_entity.id
_entity.type
_entity.pdbx_description
1 polymer ?
#
loop_
_entity_poly.entity_id
_entity_poly.type
_entity_poly.pdbx_seq_one_letter_code
_entity_poly.pdbx_strand_id
1 'polypeptide(L)'
;DGICGVGLEEAVKKLQDAGYLSNPSRCPSCGRGNLTDLFRYGKNQDLVGRKCTQWDCRVRFNALNFSRALPDHLGRSFRADQLYAAIKMYTDSGVARPPTPAEAGKTLGLSSKGPRRLFAALLEKEAAAGKQLSQRLVLRNEVELDCTSVRTLRIAPRSHAYAGYIEKWLAKHPGERRPQHFLHYVRVLGATQRGTNKLVLRLLPVKLVAQQAKPPVESVDEVLDSGIFNRIAQGTKLYSDGAFAYPAAV
;
A
#
# COMPACT_ATOMS: atom_id res chain seq x y z
N ASP A 1 -22.92 -22.47 -1.97
CA ASP A 1 -23.05 -21.07 -2.42
C ASP A 1 -22.16 -20.14 -1.63
N GLY A 2 -21.11 -19.62 -2.28
CA GLY A 2 -20.16 -18.68 -1.69
C GLY A 2 -19.22 -18.17 -2.77
N ILE A 3 -18.81 -16.91 -2.68
CA ILE A 3 -17.83 -16.36 -3.63
C ILE A 3 -16.49 -17.08 -3.43
N CYS A 4 -15.85 -17.48 -4.54
CA CYS A 4 -14.65 -18.33 -4.54
C CYS A 4 -14.85 -19.72 -3.88
N GLY A 5 -16.08 -20.22 -3.81
CA GLY A 5 -16.38 -21.55 -3.26
C GLY A 5 -16.29 -21.65 -1.74
N VAL A 6 -16.21 -20.52 -1.03
CA VAL A 6 -16.06 -20.47 0.44
C VAL A 6 -17.35 -20.00 1.10
N GLY A 7 -17.86 -20.74 2.07
CA GLY A 7 -19.04 -20.36 2.85
C GLY A 7 -18.78 -19.16 3.78
N LEU A 8 -19.82 -18.46 4.22
CA LEU A 8 -19.66 -17.24 5.01
C LEU A 8 -18.88 -17.44 6.33
N GLU A 9 -19.20 -18.49 7.09
CA GLU A 9 -18.52 -18.79 8.37
C GLU A 9 -17.09 -19.26 8.14
N GLU A 10 -16.86 -20.04 7.09
CA GLU A 10 -15.53 -20.47 6.66
C GLU A 10 -14.67 -19.28 6.24
N ALA A 11 -15.25 -18.30 5.54
CA ALA A 11 -14.57 -17.06 5.17
C ALA A 11 -14.15 -16.26 6.42
N VAL A 12 -14.99 -16.19 7.46
CA VAL A 12 -14.61 -15.57 8.74
C VAL A 12 -13.43 -16.31 9.37
N LYS A 13 -13.46 -17.65 9.42
CA LYS A 13 -12.35 -18.45 9.96
C LYS A 13 -11.05 -18.19 9.20
N LYS A 14 -11.08 -18.24 7.87
CA LYS A 14 -9.90 -17.93 7.02
C LYS A 14 -9.37 -16.51 7.25
N LEU A 15 -10.25 -15.53 7.42
CA LEU A 15 -9.86 -14.15 7.74
C LEU A 15 -9.26 -14.01 9.16
N GLN A 16 -9.71 -14.83 10.11
CA GLN A 16 -9.14 -14.90 11.46
C GLN A 16 -7.77 -15.58 11.46
N ASP A 17 -7.64 -16.71 10.77
CA ASP A 17 -6.39 -17.47 10.66
C ASP A 17 -5.29 -16.65 9.95
N ALA A 18 -5.67 -15.86 8.95
CA ALA A 18 -4.77 -14.93 8.27
C ALA A 18 -4.49 -13.64 9.07
N GLY A 19 -5.09 -13.46 10.26
CA GLY A 19 -4.85 -12.32 11.14
C GLY A 19 -5.55 -11.00 10.75
N TYR A 20 -6.43 -11.00 9.75
CA TYR A 20 -7.20 -9.81 9.35
C TYR A 20 -8.31 -9.48 10.35
N LEU A 21 -8.91 -10.52 10.94
CA LEU A 21 -9.93 -10.43 11.98
C LEU A 21 -9.40 -11.05 13.27
N SER A 22 -9.83 -10.50 14.40
CA SER A 22 -9.62 -11.13 15.70
C SER A 22 -10.70 -12.17 16.00
N ASN A 23 -10.34 -13.17 16.80
CA ASN A 23 -11.22 -14.20 17.31
C ASN A 23 -11.36 -14.06 18.84
N PRO A 24 -12.10 -13.05 19.34
CA PRO A 24 -12.23 -12.84 20.77
C PRO A 24 -12.99 -14.01 21.43
N SER A 25 -12.48 -14.49 22.56
CA SER A 25 -13.16 -15.47 23.41
C SER A 25 -14.18 -14.81 24.36
N ARG A 26 -13.93 -13.56 24.75
CA ARG A 26 -14.78 -12.79 25.67
C ARG A 26 -15.61 -11.73 24.95
N CYS A 27 -16.78 -11.44 25.52
CA CYS A 27 -17.69 -10.41 25.04
C CYS A 27 -17.06 -9.01 25.18
N PRO A 28 -16.94 -8.23 24.09
CA PRO A 28 -16.39 -6.88 24.14
C PRO A 28 -17.29 -5.87 24.85
N SER A 29 -18.60 -6.15 24.96
CA SER A 29 -19.54 -5.23 25.63
C SER A 29 -19.52 -5.37 27.15
N CYS A 30 -19.56 -6.60 27.67
CA CYS A 30 -19.64 -6.83 29.12
C CYS A 30 -18.34 -7.33 29.77
N GLY A 31 -17.35 -7.78 28.97
CA GLY A 31 -16.06 -8.31 29.46
C GLY A 31 -16.11 -9.64 30.21
N ARG A 32 -17.32 -10.15 30.53
CA ARG A 32 -17.54 -11.33 31.39
C ARG A 32 -17.91 -12.58 30.61
N GLY A 33 -18.94 -12.50 29.76
CA GLY A 33 -19.48 -13.67 29.07
C GLY A 33 -18.58 -14.16 27.93
N ASN A 34 -18.57 -15.47 27.72
CA ASN A 34 -17.96 -16.06 26.53
C ASN A 34 -18.79 -15.71 25.29
N LEU A 35 -18.15 -15.78 24.12
CA LEU A 35 -18.83 -15.70 22.84
C LEU A 35 -19.17 -17.09 22.31
N THR A 36 -20.37 -17.24 21.74
CA THR A 36 -20.78 -18.46 21.04
C THR A 36 -19.92 -18.72 19.81
N ASP A 37 -20.06 -19.91 19.25
CA ASP A 37 -19.64 -20.20 17.88
C ASP A 37 -20.27 -19.23 16.87
N LEU A 38 -19.65 -19.19 15.68
CA LEU A 38 -20.16 -18.40 14.57
C LEU A 38 -21.54 -18.91 14.17
N PHE A 39 -22.45 -17.99 13.92
CA PHE A 39 -23.76 -18.29 13.36
C PHE A 39 -24.16 -17.23 12.34
N ARG A 40 -25.00 -17.63 11.39
CA ARG A 40 -25.62 -16.72 10.43
C ARG A 40 -26.81 -15.99 11.04
N TYR A 41 -26.98 -14.73 10.69
CA TYR A 41 -28.12 -13.91 11.10
C TYR A 41 -28.41 -12.80 10.09
N GLY A 42 -29.48 -12.03 10.36
CA GLY A 42 -29.97 -10.99 9.46
C GLY A 42 -31.12 -11.52 8.60
N LYS A 43 -31.79 -10.61 7.87
CA LYS A 43 -32.98 -10.93 7.07
C LYS A 43 -32.71 -11.99 6.02
N ASN A 44 -31.49 -11.99 5.46
CA ASN A 44 -31.07 -12.89 4.39
C ASN A 44 -30.01 -13.92 4.84
N GLN A 45 -29.75 -14.07 6.15
CA GLN A 45 -28.70 -14.96 6.68
C GLN A 45 -27.30 -14.69 6.09
N ASP A 46 -27.07 -13.42 5.72
CA ASP A 46 -25.88 -12.95 5.01
C ASP A 46 -24.81 -12.37 5.94
N LEU A 47 -25.14 -12.17 7.21
CA LEU A 47 -24.23 -11.74 8.25
C LEU A 47 -23.76 -12.92 9.08
N VAL A 48 -22.50 -12.90 9.49
CA VAL A 48 -21.93 -13.89 10.41
C VAL A 48 -21.62 -13.18 11.71
N GLY A 49 -22.12 -13.72 12.82
CA GLY A 49 -21.99 -13.11 14.12
C GLY A 49 -21.63 -14.05 15.23
N ARG A 50 -21.39 -13.46 16.39
CA ARG A 50 -21.25 -14.15 17.68
C ARG A 50 -22.14 -13.50 18.71
N LYS A 51 -22.59 -14.29 19.67
CA LYS A 51 -23.49 -13.84 20.73
C LYS A 51 -22.82 -14.03 22.08
N CYS A 52 -23.01 -13.09 22.99
CA CYS A 52 -22.60 -13.28 24.37
C CYS A 52 -23.46 -14.34 25.06
N THR A 53 -22.82 -15.30 25.74
CA THR A 53 -23.51 -16.36 26.50
C THR A 53 -24.08 -15.88 27.83
N GLN A 54 -23.59 -14.74 28.35
CA GLN A 54 -24.08 -14.19 29.61
C GLN A 54 -25.55 -13.79 29.50
N TRP A 55 -26.36 -14.23 30.47
CA TRP A 55 -27.82 -14.06 30.49
C TRP A 55 -28.27 -12.60 30.41
N ASP A 56 -27.60 -11.69 31.13
CA ASP A 56 -27.94 -10.26 31.20
C ASP A 56 -27.48 -9.45 29.97
N CYS A 57 -26.41 -9.88 29.29
CA CYS A 57 -25.84 -9.16 28.15
C CYS A 57 -26.48 -9.62 26.82
N ARG A 58 -26.30 -10.89 26.43
CA ARG A 58 -26.83 -11.50 25.19
C ARG A 58 -26.59 -10.72 23.88
N VAL A 59 -25.72 -9.70 23.89
CA VAL A 59 -25.44 -8.84 22.73
C VAL A 59 -24.86 -9.68 21.60
N ARG A 60 -25.26 -9.32 20.36
CA ARG A 60 -24.76 -9.93 19.13
C ARG A 60 -23.76 -8.99 18.47
N PHE A 61 -22.68 -9.54 17.96
CA PHE A 61 -21.65 -8.81 17.23
C PHE A 61 -21.48 -9.41 15.85
N ASN A 62 -21.35 -8.56 14.83
CA ASN A 62 -20.88 -8.99 13.52
C ASN A 62 -19.41 -9.40 13.65
N ALA A 63 -19.06 -10.59 13.19
CA ALA A 63 -17.69 -11.11 13.26
C ALA A 63 -16.70 -10.23 12.46
N LEU A 64 -17.17 -9.55 11.40
CA LEU A 64 -16.35 -8.63 10.61
C LEU A 64 -16.04 -7.30 11.31
N ASN A 65 -16.73 -6.98 12.40
CA ASN A 65 -16.44 -5.78 13.19
C ASN A 65 -15.21 -5.97 14.10
N PHE A 66 -14.73 -7.20 14.27
CA PHE A 66 -13.56 -7.52 15.09
C PHE A 66 -12.25 -7.35 14.33
N SER A 67 -12.13 -6.33 13.49
CA SER A 67 -10.90 -6.10 12.74
C SER A 67 -9.85 -5.44 13.62
N ARG A 68 -8.61 -5.97 13.57
CA ARG A 68 -7.43 -5.33 14.16
C ARG A 68 -6.52 -4.75 13.08
N ALA A 69 -6.54 -5.37 11.90
CA ALA A 69 -5.71 -4.97 10.78
C ALA A 69 -6.44 -3.97 9.88
N LEU A 70 -7.74 -4.13 9.63
CA LEU A 70 -8.47 -3.34 8.64
C LEU A 70 -9.34 -2.27 9.32
N PRO A 71 -9.66 -1.16 8.63
CA PRO A 71 -10.59 -0.16 9.15
C PRO A 71 -11.88 -0.73 9.78
N ASP A 72 -12.24 -0.25 10.98
CA ASP A 72 -13.34 -0.72 11.86
C ASP A 72 -14.75 -0.76 11.23
N HIS A 73 -14.91 -0.23 10.01
CA HIS A 73 -16.18 -0.13 9.30
C HIS A 73 -16.18 -0.82 7.94
N LEU A 74 -15.11 -1.54 7.57
CA LEU A 74 -15.08 -2.33 6.34
C LEU A 74 -16.10 -3.47 6.38
N GLY A 75 -16.33 -4.08 7.54
CA GLY A 75 -17.32 -5.15 7.72
C GLY A 75 -18.77 -4.74 7.41
N ARG A 76 -19.06 -3.45 7.26
CA ARG A 76 -20.39 -2.95 6.83
C ARG A 76 -20.56 -2.90 5.31
N SER A 77 -19.46 -2.95 4.57
CA SER A 77 -19.44 -2.83 3.10
C SER A 77 -19.34 -4.19 2.39
N PHE A 78 -19.16 -5.27 3.16
CA PHE A 78 -18.91 -6.60 2.64
C PHE A 78 -19.65 -7.65 3.46
N ARG A 79 -20.11 -8.71 2.80
CA ARG A 79 -20.28 -10.01 3.44
C ARG A 79 -18.91 -10.67 3.67
N ALA A 80 -18.87 -11.72 4.50
CA ALA A 80 -17.61 -12.37 4.85
C ALA A 80 -16.90 -13.00 3.63
N ASP A 81 -17.66 -13.68 2.76
CA ASP A 81 -17.16 -14.26 1.51
C ASP A 81 -16.64 -13.19 0.54
N GLN A 82 -17.35 -12.07 0.41
CA GLN A 82 -16.94 -10.94 -0.41
C GLN A 82 -15.66 -10.28 0.09
N LEU A 83 -15.52 -10.07 1.40
CA LEU A 83 -14.30 -9.49 1.99
C LEU A 83 -13.10 -10.42 1.76
N TYR A 84 -13.27 -11.71 2.03
CA TYR A 84 -12.24 -12.72 1.80
C TYR A 84 -11.82 -12.76 0.33
N ALA A 85 -12.78 -12.81 -0.59
CA ALA A 85 -12.51 -12.78 -2.03
C ALA A 85 -11.82 -11.48 -2.47
N ALA A 86 -12.25 -10.32 -1.96
CA ALA A 86 -11.62 -9.03 -2.27
C ALA A 86 -10.15 -8.98 -1.83
N ILE A 87 -9.83 -9.48 -0.64
CA ILE A 87 -8.44 -9.58 -0.17
C ILE A 87 -7.65 -10.53 -1.06
N LYS A 88 -8.21 -11.71 -1.37
CA LYS A 88 -7.55 -12.67 -2.26
C LYS A 88 -7.25 -12.07 -3.64
N MET A 89 -8.21 -11.33 -4.22
CA MET A 89 -8.03 -10.62 -5.48
C MET A 89 -6.92 -9.57 -5.43
N TYR A 90 -6.71 -8.93 -4.27
CA TYR A 90 -5.63 -7.95 -4.08
C TYR A 90 -4.26 -8.62 -3.94
N THR A 91 -4.20 -9.72 -3.18
CA THR A 91 -2.94 -10.39 -2.81
C THR A 91 -2.53 -11.50 -3.77
N ASP A 92 -3.28 -11.74 -4.84
CA ASP A 92 -2.98 -12.81 -5.78
C ASP A 92 -1.63 -12.55 -6.48
N SER A 93 -0.65 -13.42 -6.22
CA SER A 93 0.71 -13.30 -6.74
C SER A 93 0.80 -13.57 -8.26
N GLY A 94 -0.27 -14.10 -8.87
CA GLY A 94 -0.32 -14.38 -10.30
C GLY A 94 -0.59 -13.16 -11.19
N VAL A 95 -0.96 -12.01 -10.61
CA VAL A 95 -1.26 -10.79 -11.36
C VAL A 95 -0.18 -9.73 -11.15
N ALA A 96 0.26 -9.09 -12.24
CA ALA A 96 1.25 -8.01 -12.19
C ALA A 96 0.76 -6.79 -11.39
N ARG A 97 -0.56 -6.65 -11.21
CA ARG A 97 -1.19 -5.64 -10.36
C ARG A 97 -2.53 -6.15 -9.83
N PRO A 98 -2.97 -5.71 -8.64
CA PRO A 98 -4.32 -5.96 -8.17
C PRO A 98 -5.35 -5.30 -9.11
N PRO A 99 -6.59 -5.84 -9.19
CA PRO A 99 -7.65 -5.23 -9.98
C PRO A 99 -8.02 -3.84 -9.45
N THR A 100 -8.65 -3.03 -10.30
CA THR A 100 -9.19 -1.74 -9.84
C THR A 100 -10.38 -1.96 -8.88
N PRO A 101 -10.68 -1.00 -7.99
CA PRO A 101 -11.85 -1.09 -7.12
C PRO A 101 -13.19 -1.27 -7.85
N ALA A 102 -13.29 -0.77 -9.09
CA ALA A 102 -14.48 -0.90 -9.92
C ALA A 102 -14.62 -2.33 -10.47
N GLU A 103 -13.53 -2.92 -10.97
CA GLU A 103 -13.51 -4.31 -11.42
C GLU A 103 -13.81 -5.26 -10.26
N ALA A 104 -13.16 -5.08 -9.11
CA ALA A 104 -13.43 -5.88 -7.91
C ALA A 104 -14.90 -5.75 -7.46
N GLY A 105 -15.46 -4.53 -7.47
CA GLY A 105 -16.86 -4.32 -7.13
C GLY A 105 -17.81 -5.08 -8.08
N LYS A 106 -17.57 -4.98 -9.39
CA LYS A 106 -18.35 -5.69 -10.41
C LYS A 106 -18.29 -7.21 -10.22
N THR A 107 -17.10 -7.77 -10.03
CA THR A 107 -16.90 -9.21 -9.82
C THR A 107 -17.58 -9.72 -8.54
N LEU A 108 -17.59 -8.92 -7.48
CA LEU A 108 -18.14 -9.30 -6.17
C LEU A 108 -19.62 -8.93 -5.99
N GLY A 109 -20.24 -8.30 -7.00
CA GLY A 109 -21.64 -7.86 -6.95
C GLY A 109 -21.89 -6.73 -5.95
N LEU A 110 -20.94 -5.78 -5.81
CA LEU A 110 -21.02 -4.69 -4.84
C LEU A 110 -20.49 -3.36 -5.41
N SER A 111 -20.83 -2.24 -4.77
CA SER A 111 -20.34 -0.92 -5.20
C SER A 111 -18.83 -0.80 -5.01
N SER A 112 -18.15 -0.04 -5.88
CA SER A 112 -16.70 0.20 -5.81
C SER A 112 -16.21 0.89 -4.52
N LYS A 113 -17.13 1.44 -3.69
CA LYS A 113 -16.79 2.13 -2.44
C LYS A 113 -16.11 1.21 -1.43
N GLY A 114 -16.60 -0.03 -1.28
CA GLY A 114 -16.02 -1.03 -0.37
C GLY A 114 -14.59 -1.40 -0.77
N PRO A 115 -14.36 -1.92 -1.99
CA PRO A 115 -13.05 -2.27 -2.50
C PRO A 115 -12.07 -1.10 -2.49
N ARG A 116 -12.53 0.12 -2.81
CA ARG A 116 -11.67 1.32 -2.77
C ARG A 116 -11.10 1.54 -1.38
N ARG A 117 -11.93 1.45 -0.33
CA ARG A 117 -11.49 1.61 1.06
C ARG A 117 -10.57 0.47 1.49
N LEU A 118 -10.89 -0.76 1.11
CA LEU A 118 -10.10 -1.94 1.43
C LEU A 118 -8.71 -1.86 0.80
N PHE A 119 -8.63 -1.64 -0.51
CA PHE A 119 -7.37 -1.62 -1.27
C PHE A 119 -6.48 -0.46 -0.83
N ALA A 120 -7.06 0.70 -0.49
CA ALA A 120 -6.29 1.79 0.10
C ALA A 120 -5.63 1.39 1.42
N ALA A 121 -6.37 0.71 2.32
CA ALA A 121 -5.83 0.26 3.59
C ALA A 121 -4.78 -0.85 3.45
N LEU A 122 -4.98 -1.78 2.50
CA LEU A 122 -4.00 -2.83 2.20
C LEU A 122 -2.72 -2.23 1.60
N LEU A 123 -2.85 -1.31 0.65
CA LEU A 123 -1.71 -0.60 0.04
C LEU A 123 -0.91 0.19 1.07
N GLU A 124 -1.57 0.84 2.04
CA GLU A 124 -0.88 1.55 3.12
C GLU A 124 -0.05 0.60 4.00
N LYS A 125 -0.59 -0.58 4.32
CA LYS A 125 0.15 -1.60 5.08
C LYS A 125 1.32 -2.18 4.30
N GLU A 126 1.11 -2.45 3.02
CA GLU A 126 2.14 -2.92 2.11
C GLU A 126 3.27 -1.90 2.02
N ALA A 127 2.93 -0.62 1.87
CA ALA A 127 3.90 0.47 1.86
C ALA A 127 4.66 0.59 3.19
N ALA A 128 3.97 0.43 4.34
CA ALA A 128 4.60 0.43 5.65
C ALA A 128 5.56 -0.75 5.84
N ALA A 129 5.16 -1.96 5.43
CA ALA A 129 6.00 -3.15 5.47
C ALA A 129 7.22 -3.00 4.54
N GLY A 130 7.01 -2.50 3.32
CA GLY A 130 8.09 -2.21 2.37
C GLY A 130 9.07 -1.16 2.90
N LYS A 131 8.57 -0.11 3.57
CA LYS A 131 9.41 0.90 4.24
C LYS A 131 10.26 0.27 5.34
N GLN A 132 9.67 -0.56 6.22
CA GLN A 132 10.41 -1.25 7.27
C GLN A 132 11.47 -2.21 6.72
N LEU A 133 11.13 -2.95 5.66
CA LEU A 133 12.06 -3.84 4.98
C LEU A 133 13.23 -3.04 4.38
N SER A 134 12.94 -1.96 3.65
CA SER A 134 13.96 -1.07 3.06
C SER A 134 14.85 -0.40 4.11
N GLN A 135 14.34 -0.13 5.31
CA GLN A 135 15.10 0.43 6.43
C GLN A 135 16.00 -0.58 7.14
N ARG A 136 15.81 -1.88 6.94
CA ARG A 136 16.63 -2.94 7.55
C ARG A 136 17.61 -3.59 6.58
N LEU A 137 17.30 -3.53 5.29
CA LEU A 137 18.14 -4.09 4.24
C LEU A 137 19.49 -3.35 4.15
N VAL A 138 20.55 -4.15 4.06
CA VAL A 138 21.89 -3.71 3.67
C VAL A 138 22.32 -4.59 2.50
N LEU A 139 22.64 -3.95 1.38
CA LEU A 139 23.10 -4.58 0.15
C LEU A 139 24.62 -4.81 0.22
N ARG A 140 25.11 -5.88 -0.41
CA ARG A 140 26.51 -6.31 -0.34
C ARG A 140 27.03 -6.84 -1.68
N ASN A 141 28.34 -7.00 -1.78
CA ASN A 141 29.06 -7.61 -2.90
C ASN A 141 28.98 -6.79 -4.19
N GLU A 142 27.95 -7.04 -5.00
CA GLU A 142 27.74 -6.38 -6.30
C GLU A 142 26.35 -5.78 -6.33
N VAL A 143 26.27 -4.46 -6.47
CA VAL A 143 25.02 -3.70 -6.41
C VAL A 143 24.87 -2.84 -7.66
N GLU A 144 23.72 -2.97 -8.31
CA GLU A 144 23.29 -2.09 -9.40
C GLU A 144 22.51 -0.90 -8.82
N LEU A 145 22.85 0.29 -9.27
CA LEU A 145 22.17 1.54 -8.96
C LEU A 145 21.54 2.08 -10.25
N ASP A 146 20.28 2.50 -10.16
CA ASP A 146 19.57 3.11 -11.28
C ASP A 146 18.55 4.14 -10.77
N CYS A 147 18.27 5.16 -11.57
CA CYS A 147 17.26 6.17 -11.32
C CYS A 147 16.19 6.12 -12.41
N THR A 148 14.94 5.97 -12.00
CA THR A 148 13.83 5.93 -12.95
C THR A 148 12.64 6.77 -12.51
N SER A 149 11.81 7.18 -13.46
CA SER A 149 10.54 7.87 -13.18
C SER A 149 9.39 6.88 -13.25
N VAL A 150 8.74 6.64 -12.11
CA VAL A 150 7.64 5.65 -12.02
C VAL A 150 6.28 6.23 -12.43
N ARG A 151 6.14 7.56 -12.38
CA ARG A 151 4.90 8.25 -12.76
C ARG A 151 5.13 9.72 -13.06
N THR A 152 4.30 10.28 -13.93
CA THR A 152 4.23 11.72 -14.18
C THR A 152 2.89 12.28 -13.71
N LEU A 153 2.94 13.35 -12.93
CA LEU A 153 1.77 14.10 -12.45
C LEU A 153 1.71 15.46 -13.14
N ARG A 154 0.50 15.87 -13.53
CA ARG A 154 0.23 17.24 -14.00
C ARG A 154 -0.18 18.08 -12.81
N ILE A 155 0.60 19.13 -12.54
CA ILE A 155 0.40 20.01 -11.41
C ILE A 155 -0.14 21.34 -11.90
N ALA A 156 -1.32 21.72 -11.41
CA ALA A 156 -1.94 22.99 -11.75
C ALA A 156 -1.08 24.16 -11.21
N PRO A 157 -0.98 25.30 -11.93
CA PRO A 157 -0.16 26.41 -11.49
C PRO A 157 -0.60 27.03 -10.16
N ARG A 158 -1.87 26.87 -9.79
CA ARG A 158 -2.45 27.39 -8.54
C ARG A 158 -2.51 26.34 -7.42
N SER A 159 -1.76 25.24 -7.55
CA SER A 159 -1.77 24.17 -6.55
C SER A 159 -1.12 24.63 -5.24
N HIS A 160 -1.91 24.70 -4.15
CA HIS A 160 -1.40 25.04 -2.83
C HIS A 160 -0.36 24.03 -2.32
N ALA A 161 -0.58 22.73 -2.54
CA ALA A 161 0.34 21.68 -2.11
C ALA A 161 1.73 21.76 -2.78
N TYR A 162 1.82 22.44 -3.94
CA TYR A 162 3.06 22.59 -4.70
C TYR A 162 3.55 24.04 -4.79
N ALA A 163 2.94 24.98 -4.04
CA ALA A 163 3.20 26.41 -4.16
C ALA A 163 4.69 26.75 -4.06
N GLY A 164 5.39 26.23 -3.04
CA GLY A 164 6.82 26.47 -2.86
C GLY A 164 7.70 25.91 -3.99
N TYR A 165 7.30 24.82 -4.66
CA TYR A 165 8.04 24.31 -5.82
C TYR A 165 7.78 25.14 -7.08
N ILE A 166 6.57 25.69 -7.21
CA ILE A 166 6.20 26.57 -8.31
C ILE A 166 6.94 27.90 -8.19
N GLU A 167 7.01 28.48 -6.98
CA GLU A 167 7.79 29.69 -6.70
C GLU A 167 9.28 29.49 -7.00
N LYS A 168 9.86 28.37 -6.55
CA LYS A 168 11.24 28.00 -6.91
C LYS A 168 11.46 27.88 -8.41
N TRP A 169 10.48 27.36 -9.15
CA TRP A 169 10.58 27.27 -10.61
C TRP A 169 10.53 28.66 -11.26
N LEU A 170 9.58 29.52 -10.83
CA LEU A 170 9.43 30.88 -11.35
C LEU A 170 10.68 31.73 -11.09
N ALA A 171 11.29 31.61 -9.91
CA ALA A 171 12.52 32.30 -9.57
C ALA A 171 13.71 31.91 -10.47
N LYS A 172 13.74 30.65 -10.95
CA LYS A 172 14.79 30.15 -11.85
C LYS A 172 14.58 30.52 -13.31
N HIS A 173 13.37 30.92 -13.70
CA HIS A 173 13.01 31.22 -15.09
C HIS A 173 12.37 32.62 -15.18
N PRO A 174 13.10 33.69 -14.78
CA PRO A 174 12.58 35.04 -14.83
C PRO A 174 12.27 35.44 -16.27
N GLY A 175 11.05 35.90 -16.52
CA GLY A 175 10.59 36.34 -17.85
C GLY A 175 9.97 35.26 -18.73
N GLU A 176 10.06 33.98 -18.34
CA GLU A 176 9.33 32.93 -19.06
C GLU A 176 7.82 33.00 -18.80
N ARG A 177 7.03 32.74 -19.85
CA ARG A 177 5.58 32.64 -19.70
C ARG A 177 5.26 31.45 -18.81
N ARG A 178 4.53 31.72 -17.72
CA ARG A 178 4.08 30.69 -16.79
C ARG A 178 3.37 29.53 -17.53
N PRO A 179 3.78 28.27 -17.32
CA PRO A 179 3.13 27.11 -17.93
C PRO A 179 1.65 26.97 -17.53
N GLN A 180 0.83 26.41 -18.42
CA GLN A 180 -0.57 26.09 -18.10
C GLN A 180 -0.68 25.00 -17.03
N HIS A 181 0.29 24.10 -17.00
CA HIS A 181 0.54 23.16 -15.91
C HIS A 181 2.02 22.80 -15.88
N PHE A 182 2.47 22.36 -14.72
CA PHE A 182 3.80 21.82 -14.52
C PHE A 182 3.76 20.30 -14.59
N LEU A 183 4.89 19.68 -14.93
CA LEU A 183 5.06 18.24 -14.82
C LEU A 183 5.91 17.94 -13.59
N HIS A 184 5.43 17.00 -12.76
CA HIS A 184 6.21 16.39 -11.69
C HIS A 184 6.43 14.92 -12.04
N TYR A 185 7.69 14.57 -12.31
CA TYR A 185 8.13 13.19 -12.44
C TYR A 185 8.44 12.64 -11.04
N VAL A 186 7.71 11.60 -10.63
CA VAL A 186 7.99 10.86 -9.39
C VAL A 186 9.21 10.00 -9.67
N ARG A 187 10.38 10.53 -9.31
CA ARG A 187 11.69 9.91 -9.52
C ARG A 187 12.05 9.03 -8.33
N VAL A 188 12.52 7.83 -8.62
CA VAL A 188 12.94 6.83 -7.63
C VAL A 188 14.35 6.40 -7.99
N LEU A 189 15.24 6.53 -7.01
CA LEU A 189 16.56 5.92 -7.04
C LEU A 189 16.46 4.52 -6.42
N GLY A 190 16.94 3.52 -7.15
CA GLY A 190 16.93 2.12 -6.75
C GLY A 190 18.34 1.57 -6.63
N ALA A 191 18.53 0.69 -5.65
CA ALA A 191 19.73 -0.12 -5.49
C ALA A 191 19.32 -1.58 -5.36
N THR A 192 19.85 -2.46 -6.21
CA THR A 192 19.56 -3.89 -6.19
C THR A 192 20.82 -4.71 -6.09
N GLN A 193 20.84 -5.73 -5.23
CA GLN A 193 21.97 -6.65 -5.13
C GLN A 193 21.85 -7.74 -6.19
N ARG A 194 22.86 -7.84 -7.06
CA ARG A 194 22.89 -8.81 -8.16
C ARG A 194 22.75 -10.24 -7.65
N GLY A 195 21.99 -11.05 -8.39
CA GLY A 195 21.70 -12.44 -8.03
C GLY A 195 20.74 -12.62 -6.84
N THR A 196 20.09 -11.55 -6.36
CA THR A 196 19.14 -11.62 -5.25
C THR A 196 17.90 -10.77 -5.52
N ASN A 197 16.87 -10.93 -4.69
CA ASN A 197 15.66 -10.10 -4.71
C ASN A 197 15.73 -8.89 -3.74
N LYS A 198 16.93 -8.52 -3.27
CA LYS A 198 17.09 -7.42 -2.32
C LYS A 198 17.12 -6.09 -3.07
N LEU A 199 16.18 -5.23 -2.74
CA LEU A 199 16.00 -3.92 -3.36
C LEU A 199 15.84 -2.84 -2.28
N VAL A 200 16.56 -1.73 -2.45
CA VAL A 200 16.40 -0.51 -1.66
C VAL A 200 15.93 0.59 -2.60
N LEU A 201 14.84 1.27 -2.26
CA LEU A 201 14.30 2.39 -3.03
C LEU A 201 14.34 3.68 -2.21
N ARG A 202 14.63 4.80 -2.88
CA ARG A 202 14.57 6.15 -2.33
C ARG A 202 13.84 7.08 -3.31
N LEU A 203 12.85 7.81 -2.80
CA LEU A 203 12.22 8.86 -3.59
C LEU A 203 13.17 10.07 -3.64
N LEU A 204 13.38 10.59 -4.83
CA LEU A 204 14.13 11.83 -4.99
C LEU A 204 13.24 13.05 -4.73
N PRO A 205 13.83 14.21 -4.39
CA PRO A 205 13.09 15.44 -4.18
C PRO A 205 12.22 15.83 -5.38
N VAL A 206 11.11 16.50 -5.08
CA VAL A 206 10.20 17.02 -6.10
C VAL A 206 10.91 18.09 -6.93
N LYS A 207 10.97 17.85 -8.24
CA LYS A 207 11.33 18.85 -9.25
C LYS A 207 10.14 19.04 -10.19
N LEU A 208 9.73 20.30 -10.37
CA LEU A 208 8.75 20.70 -11.36
C LEU A 208 9.47 21.14 -12.63
N VAL A 209 8.92 20.76 -13.77
CA VAL A 209 9.40 21.19 -15.08
C VAL A 209 8.23 21.69 -15.93
N ALA A 210 8.56 22.42 -17.01
CA ALA A 210 7.56 22.95 -17.94
C ALA A 210 6.82 21.83 -18.69
N GLN A 211 5.65 22.19 -19.24
CA GLN A 211 4.87 21.33 -20.11
C GLN A 211 5.74 20.95 -21.33
N GLN A 212 5.99 19.65 -21.53
CA GLN A 212 6.87 19.04 -22.57
C GLN A 212 8.34 18.81 -22.19
N ALA A 213 8.81 19.30 -21.04
CA ALA A 213 10.17 18.98 -20.60
C ALA A 213 10.32 17.48 -20.30
N LYS A 214 11.51 16.93 -20.56
CA LYS A 214 11.87 15.55 -20.21
C LYS A 214 12.03 15.39 -18.68
N PRO A 215 11.98 14.14 -18.15
CA PRO A 215 12.34 13.89 -16.76
C PRO A 215 13.71 14.51 -16.43
N PRO A 216 13.83 15.27 -15.33
CA PRO A 216 15.11 15.86 -14.95
C PRO A 216 16.07 14.78 -14.49
N VAL A 217 17.29 14.80 -15.04
CA VAL A 217 18.41 13.98 -14.60
C VAL A 217 18.72 14.29 -13.13
N GLU A 218 19.03 13.26 -12.37
CA GLU A 218 19.49 13.38 -10.99
C GLU A 218 20.86 14.04 -10.92
N SER A 219 21.05 14.95 -9.97
CA SER A 219 22.37 15.48 -9.65
C SER A 219 23.08 14.58 -8.63
N VAL A 220 24.41 14.63 -8.59
CA VAL A 220 25.22 13.90 -7.60
C VAL A 220 24.73 14.18 -6.17
N ASP A 221 24.45 15.44 -5.85
CA ASP A 221 23.91 15.83 -4.54
C ASP A 221 22.56 15.17 -4.24
N GLU A 222 21.68 15.00 -5.23
CA GLU A 222 20.38 14.32 -5.02
C GLU A 222 20.58 12.84 -4.69
N VAL A 223 21.58 12.21 -5.33
CA VAL A 223 21.93 10.81 -5.10
C VAL A 223 22.52 10.64 -3.70
N LEU A 224 23.44 11.52 -3.28
CA LEU A 224 24.03 11.50 -1.95
C LEU A 224 22.97 11.77 -0.86
N ASP A 225 22.18 12.82 -1.02
CA ASP A 225 21.13 13.24 -0.06
C ASP A 225 20.00 12.22 0.06
N SER A 226 19.79 11.37 -0.95
CA SER A 226 18.81 10.28 -0.88
C SER A 226 19.10 9.28 0.26
N GLY A 227 20.35 9.25 0.75
CA GLY A 227 20.81 8.30 1.75
C GLY A 227 20.76 6.85 1.27
N ILE A 228 20.82 6.61 -0.05
CA ILE A 228 20.83 5.25 -0.60
C ILE A 228 22.11 4.51 -0.23
N PHE A 229 23.25 5.20 -0.23
CA PHE A 229 24.56 4.62 0.09
C PHE A 229 24.65 4.14 1.53
N ASN A 230 23.88 4.73 2.46
CA ASN A 230 23.77 4.27 3.85
C ASN A 230 23.20 2.85 3.98
N ARG A 231 22.68 2.27 2.88
CA ARG A 231 22.15 0.90 2.81
C ARG A 231 23.04 -0.04 2.01
N ILE A 232 24.27 0.36 1.76
CA ILE A 232 25.26 -0.43 1.03
C ILE A 232 26.43 -0.67 1.97
N ALA A 233 26.86 -1.92 2.09
CA ALA A 233 28.01 -2.25 2.93
C ALA A 233 29.31 -1.71 2.31
N GLN A 234 30.25 -1.32 3.17
CA GLN A 234 31.59 -0.93 2.76
C GLN A 234 32.27 -2.01 1.91
N GLY A 235 33.05 -1.59 0.91
CA GLY A 235 33.76 -2.50 0.00
C GLY A 235 32.86 -3.17 -1.05
N THR A 236 31.58 -2.81 -1.12
CA THR A 236 30.67 -3.25 -2.18
C THR A 236 31.04 -2.60 -3.51
N LYS A 237 31.04 -3.38 -4.58
CA LYS A 237 31.20 -2.89 -5.96
C LYS A 237 29.89 -2.34 -6.46
N LEU A 238 29.94 -1.10 -6.95
CA LEU A 238 28.79 -0.34 -7.40
C LEU A 238 28.78 -0.23 -8.92
N TYR A 239 27.65 -0.56 -9.51
CA TYR A 239 27.41 -0.53 -10.94
C TYR A 239 26.27 0.42 -11.28
N SER A 240 26.33 1.04 -12.46
CA SER A 240 25.25 1.78 -13.12
C SER A 240 25.31 1.42 -14.59
N ASP A 241 24.16 1.07 -15.18
CA ASP A 241 24.06 0.59 -16.57
C ASP A 241 25.07 -0.54 -16.89
N GLY A 242 25.36 -1.39 -15.92
CA GLY A 242 26.31 -2.49 -16.05
C GLY A 242 27.79 -2.11 -15.94
N ALA A 243 28.14 -0.82 -15.86
CA ALA A 243 29.51 -0.34 -15.72
C ALA A 243 29.83 0.04 -14.26
N PHE A 244 31.10 -0.05 -13.85
CA PHE A 244 31.51 0.36 -12.50
C PHE A 244 31.32 1.88 -12.36
N ALA A 245 30.43 2.31 -11.47
CA ALA A 245 29.85 3.65 -11.53
C ALA A 245 30.16 4.55 -10.34
N TYR A 246 30.74 4.01 -9.27
CA TYR A 246 31.15 4.80 -8.10
C TYR A 246 32.40 4.13 -7.49
N PRO A 247 33.39 4.90 -7.02
CA PRO A 247 34.46 4.32 -6.20
C PRO A 247 33.82 3.50 -5.08
N ALA A 248 34.29 2.27 -4.86
CA ALA A 248 33.68 1.33 -3.91
C ALA A 248 33.32 2.06 -2.62
N ALA A 249 32.04 1.97 -2.23
CA ALA A 249 31.45 2.75 -1.15
C ALA A 249 32.41 2.86 0.04
N VAL A 250 32.79 4.12 0.35
CA VAL A 250 33.67 4.49 1.48
C VAL A 250 33.17 3.89 2.78
#